data_AF-A0A2A6F7E1-F1
#
_entry.id   AF-A0A2A6F7E1-F1
#
_cell.length_a   1.000
_cell.length_b   1.000
_cell.length_c   1.000
_cell.angle_alpha   90.00
_cell.angle_beta   90.00
_cell.angle_gamma   90.00
#
_symmetry.space_group_name_H-M   'P 1'
#
loop_
_entity.id
_entity.type
_entity.pdbx_description
1 polymer ?
#
loop_
_entity_poly.entity_id
_entity_poly.type
_entity_poly.pdbx_seq_one_letter_code
_entity_poly.pdbx_strand_id
1 'polypeptide(L)'
;MFDIGWTEMLVIAIVLIVVVGPKDLPNMLRTFGRTTAKLRSMAADFQKQFNEALKEADLDDVKKSVDSLRSLNPAAEIRKQLNPFEQAAADVRSGVDAAMKPKPAADPAQPAASTPQAAEPLKNGATVLPGADAPEAAV
;
A
#
# COMPACT_ATOMS: atom_id res chain seq x y z
N MET A 1 -23.41 6.46 -4.37
CA MET A 1 -22.27 7.29 -3.91
C MET A 1 -21.02 6.51 -4.26
N PHE A 2 -20.06 7.07 -4.97
CA PHE A 2 -18.79 6.38 -5.21
C PHE A 2 -17.90 6.64 -4.00
N ASP A 3 -18.03 5.79 -2.98
CA ASP A 3 -17.14 5.77 -1.81
C ASP A 3 -15.77 5.21 -2.24
N ILE A 4 -15.05 5.96 -3.08
CA ILE A 4 -13.68 5.63 -3.48
C ILE A 4 -12.75 6.13 -2.37
N GLY A 5 -12.49 5.26 -1.40
CA GLY A 5 -11.51 5.47 -0.35
C GLY A 5 -10.15 4.87 -0.69
N TRP A 6 -9.24 4.99 0.27
CA TRP A 6 -7.92 4.34 0.22
C TRP A 6 -8.03 2.81 0.08
N THR A 7 -9.02 2.21 0.73
CA THR A 7 -9.26 0.76 0.71
C THR A 7 -9.69 0.30 -0.69
N GLU A 8 -10.62 0.99 -1.34
CA GLU A 8 -11.06 0.69 -2.70
C GLU A 8 -9.92 0.89 -3.71
N MET A 9 -9.10 1.94 -3.54
CA MET A 9 -7.90 2.13 -4.36
C MET A 9 -6.91 0.96 -4.23
N LEU A 10 -6.75 0.40 -3.03
CA LEU A 10 -5.91 -0.77 -2.78
C LEU A 10 -6.49 -2.03 -3.47
N VAL A 11 -7.80 -2.25 -3.38
CA VAL A 11 -8.49 -3.35 -4.08
C VAL A 11 -8.31 -3.22 -5.60
N ILE A 12 -8.51 -2.03 -6.16
CA ILE A 12 -8.29 -1.77 -7.59
C ILE A 12 -6.83 -2.02 -7.98
N ALA A 13 -5.86 -1.58 -7.18
CA ALA A 13 -4.45 -1.83 -7.42
C ALA A 13 -4.12 -3.33 -7.46
N ILE A 14 -4.67 -4.12 -6.53
CA ILE A 14 -4.51 -5.58 -6.53
C ILE A 14 -5.11 -6.18 -7.80
N VAL A 15 -6.34 -5.82 -8.16
CA VAL A 15 -7.01 -6.32 -9.37
C VAL A 15 -6.21 -5.98 -10.63
N LEU A 16 -5.71 -4.75 -10.75
CA LEU A 16 -4.87 -4.35 -11.87
C LEU A 16 -3.56 -5.15 -11.94
N ILE A 17 -2.92 -5.41 -10.80
CA ILE A 17 -1.71 -6.24 -10.74
C ILE A 17 -1.99 -7.68 -11.20
N VAL A 18 -3.14 -8.26 -10.82
CA VAL A 18 -3.49 -9.63 -11.19
C VAL A 18 -3.84 -9.74 -12.68
N VAL A 19 -4.59 -8.78 -13.21
CA VAL A 19 -5.06 -8.79 -14.61
C VAL A 19 -3.94 -8.45 -15.59
N VAL A 20 -3.17 -7.40 -15.31
CA VAL A 20 -2.10 -6.90 -16.18
C VAL A 20 -0.79 -7.65 -15.91
N GLY A 21 -0.55 -8.02 -14.66
CA GLY A 21 0.69 -8.62 -14.19
C GLY A 21 1.54 -7.65 -13.37
N PRO A 22 2.20 -8.11 -12.29
CA PRO A 22 3.00 -7.26 -11.39
C PRO A 22 4.23 -6.64 -12.06
N LYS A 23 4.72 -7.23 -13.16
CA LYS A 23 5.89 -6.75 -13.91
C LYS A 23 5.51 -5.76 -15.01
N ASP A 24 4.32 -5.92 -15.60
CA ASP A 24 3.90 -5.12 -16.74
C ASP A 24 3.29 -3.79 -16.32
N LEU A 25 2.52 -3.76 -15.23
CA LEU A 25 1.95 -2.54 -14.66
C LEU A 25 3.00 -1.43 -14.42
N PRO A 26 4.15 -1.67 -13.74
CA PRO A 26 5.16 -0.62 -13.54
C PRO A 26 5.82 -0.17 -14.84
N ASN A 27 5.95 -1.06 -15.83
CA ASN A 27 6.52 -0.70 -17.13
C ASN A 27 5.55 0.16 -17.96
N MET A 28 4.24 -0.17 -17.92
CA MET A 28 3.18 0.61 -18.53
C MET A 28 3.06 2.00 -17.90
N LEU A 29 3.06 2.09 -16.57
CA LEU A 29 3.03 3.38 -15.86
C LEU A 29 4.26 4.24 -16.18
N ARG A 30 5.45 3.64 -16.27
CA ARG A 30 6.67 4.35 -16.69
C ARG A 30 6.54 4.91 -18.10
N THR A 31 5.98 4.13 -19.01
CA THR A 31 5.83 4.52 -20.42
C THR A 31 4.79 5.62 -20.57
N PHE A 32 3.60 5.42 -20.00
CA PHE A 32 2.55 6.44 -19.95
C PHE A 32 3.05 7.72 -19.27
N GLY A 33 3.71 7.58 -18.13
CA GLY A 33 4.26 8.73 -17.38
C GLY A 33 5.26 9.54 -18.20
N ARG A 34 6.17 8.88 -18.93
CA ARG A 34 7.12 9.58 -19.83
C ARG A 34 6.39 10.31 -20.97
N THR A 35 5.38 9.69 -21.57
CA THR A 35 4.60 10.30 -22.65
C THR A 35 3.79 11.50 -22.15
N THR A 36 3.09 11.34 -21.02
CA THR A 36 2.35 12.44 -20.38
C THR A 36 3.28 13.56 -19.92
N ALA A 37 4.48 13.24 -19.40
CA ALA A 37 5.45 14.25 -19.01
C ALA A 37 5.93 15.10 -20.20
N LYS A 38 6.19 14.46 -21.35
CA LYS A 38 6.53 15.16 -22.60
C LYS A 38 5.39 16.03 -23.10
N LEU A 39 4.15 15.51 -23.09
CA LEU A 39 2.97 16.31 -23.42
C LEU A 39 2.81 17.51 -22.48
N ARG A 40 3.05 17.30 -21.18
CA ARG A 40 2.96 18.35 -20.16
C ARG A 40 4.03 19.42 -20.36
N SER A 41 5.25 19.04 -20.71
CA SER A 41 6.33 19.99 -21.00
C SER A 41 6.02 20.81 -22.25
N MET A 42 5.59 20.16 -23.33
CA MET A 42 5.14 20.85 -24.55
C MET A 42 3.99 21.82 -24.24
N ALA A 43 2.98 21.39 -23.49
CA ALA A 43 1.87 22.25 -23.09
C ALA A 43 2.34 23.43 -22.21
N ALA A 44 3.35 23.23 -21.36
CA ALA A 44 3.93 24.31 -20.56
C ALA A 44 4.65 25.34 -21.45
N ASP A 45 5.35 24.89 -22.50
CA ASP A 45 6.00 25.76 -23.47
C ASP A 45 4.96 26.55 -24.30
N PHE A 46 3.91 25.88 -24.79
CA PHE A 46 2.78 26.55 -25.45
C PHE A 46 2.10 27.56 -24.53
N GLN A 47 1.86 27.20 -23.27
CA GLN A 47 1.28 28.12 -22.29
C GLN A 47 2.18 29.33 -22.08
N LYS A 48 3.50 29.14 -22.04
CA LYS A 48 4.47 30.23 -21.90
C LYS A 48 4.45 31.14 -23.13
N GLN A 49 4.47 30.59 -24.33
CA GLN A 49 4.42 31.36 -25.58
C GLN A 49 3.08 32.07 -25.77
N PHE A 50 1.98 31.39 -25.44
CA PHE A 50 0.64 31.96 -25.48
C PHE A 50 0.48 33.09 -24.46
N ASN A 51 0.97 32.92 -23.23
CA ASN A 51 0.96 33.98 -22.23
C ASN A 51 1.80 35.19 -22.66
N GLU A 52 2.93 34.99 -23.35
CA GLU A 52 3.75 36.09 -23.88
C GLU A 52 3.02 36.81 -25.02
N ALA A 53 2.43 36.06 -25.96
CA ALA A 53 1.63 36.61 -27.05
C ALA A 53 0.37 37.33 -26.56
N LEU A 54 -0.32 36.81 -25.53
CA LEU A 54 -1.46 37.44 -24.86
C LEU A 54 -1.08 38.61 -23.95
N LYS A 55 0.20 38.75 -23.59
CA LYS A 55 0.71 39.90 -22.84
C LYS A 55 1.10 41.02 -23.78
N GLU A 56 1.50 40.68 -25.02
CA GLU A 56 1.83 41.62 -26.08
C GLU A 56 0.59 42.06 -26.89
N ALA A 57 -0.39 41.19 -27.06
CA ALA A 57 -1.74 41.52 -27.53
C ALA A 57 -2.64 41.74 -26.30
N ASP A 58 -3.12 42.96 -26.08
CA ASP A 58 -3.89 43.45 -24.92
C ASP A 58 -5.22 42.69 -24.67
N LEU A 59 -5.16 41.42 -24.26
CA LEU A 59 -6.29 40.50 -24.20
C LEU A 59 -6.73 40.20 -22.76
N ASP A 60 -7.22 41.24 -22.07
CA ASP A 60 -7.84 41.14 -20.75
C ASP A 60 -9.09 40.23 -20.73
N ASP A 61 -9.84 40.17 -21.84
CA ASP A 61 -11.06 39.36 -21.95
C ASP A 61 -10.80 37.84 -21.92
N VAL A 62 -9.66 37.40 -22.46
CA VAL A 62 -9.27 35.97 -22.46
C VAL A 62 -8.86 35.55 -21.05
N LYS A 63 -8.08 36.39 -20.35
CA LYS A 63 -7.72 36.18 -18.94
C LYS A 63 -8.96 36.07 -18.06
N LYS A 64 -9.91 37.00 -18.21
CA LYS A 64 -11.13 37.06 -17.39
C LYS A 64 -12.05 35.86 -17.61
N SER A 65 -12.12 35.36 -18.85
CA SER A 65 -12.85 34.13 -19.19
C SER A 65 -12.21 32.89 -18.58
N VAL A 66 -10.87 32.78 -18.65
CA VAL A 66 -10.12 31.67 -18.04
C VAL A 66 -10.21 31.70 -16.52
N ASP A 67 -10.08 32.86 -15.88
CA ASP A 67 -10.22 33.00 -14.43
C ASP A 67 -11.64 32.71 -13.95
N SER A 68 -12.66 33.09 -14.71
CA SER A 68 -14.06 32.73 -14.41
C SER A 68 -14.27 31.22 -14.46
N LEU A 69 -13.76 30.54 -15.49
CA LEU A 69 -13.79 29.07 -15.58
C LEU A 69 -12.95 28.39 -14.50
N ARG A 70 -11.85 29.01 -14.07
CA ARG A 70 -10.99 28.52 -13.00
C ARG A 70 -11.60 28.73 -11.61
N SER A 71 -12.41 29.77 -11.44
CA SER A 71 -13.19 30.02 -10.22
C SER A 71 -14.35 29.03 -10.06
N LEU A 72 -14.88 28.50 -11.18
CA LEU A 72 -15.85 27.41 -11.20
C LEU A 72 -15.23 26.02 -10.98
N ASN A 73 -13.90 25.93 -10.75
CA ASN A 73 -13.19 24.70 -11.06
C ASN A 73 -13.13 23.69 -9.90
N PRO A 74 -13.50 22.42 -10.13
CA PRO A 74 -13.40 21.30 -9.17
C PRO A 74 -11.99 21.07 -8.59
N ALA A 75 -10.95 21.70 -9.14
CA ALA A 75 -9.59 21.63 -8.59
C ALA A 75 -9.44 22.20 -7.17
N ALA A 76 -10.30 23.13 -6.74
CA ALA A 76 -10.32 23.59 -5.35
C ALA A 76 -10.94 22.54 -4.41
N GLU A 77 -12.02 21.91 -4.87
CA GLU A 77 -12.70 20.82 -4.15
C GLU A 77 -11.79 19.59 -4.05
N ILE A 78 -11.12 19.22 -5.14
CA ILE A 78 -10.13 18.14 -5.18
C ILE A 78 -8.96 18.41 -4.22
N ARG A 79 -8.44 19.65 -4.15
CA ARG A 79 -7.40 19.99 -3.15
C ARG A 79 -7.91 19.79 -1.72
N LYS A 80 -9.15 20.17 -1.45
CA LYS A 80 -9.78 20.00 -0.14
C LYS A 80 -9.97 18.52 0.21
N GLN A 81 -10.28 17.69 -0.78
CA GLN A 81 -10.38 16.22 -0.65
C GLN A 81 -9.02 15.50 -0.61
N LEU A 82 -7.94 16.14 -1.06
CA LEU A 82 -6.58 15.60 -0.99
C LEU A 82 -5.87 15.89 0.33
N ASN A 83 -6.26 16.93 1.08
CA ASN A 83 -5.75 17.17 2.44
C ASN A 83 -5.85 15.96 3.40
N PRO A 84 -6.97 15.21 3.47
CA PRO A 84 -7.04 13.99 4.30
C PRO A 84 -6.18 12.84 3.74
N PHE A 85 -5.90 12.83 2.44
CA PHE A 85 -4.98 11.89 1.81
C PHE A 85 -3.53 12.17 2.24
N GLU A 86 -3.18 13.44 2.42
CA GLU A 86 -1.84 13.85 2.90
C GLU A 86 -1.56 13.34 4.33
N GLN A 87 -2.56 13.35 5.20
CA GLN A 87 -2.47 12.80 6.55
C GLN A 87 -2.34 11.27 6.54
N ALA A 88 -3.18 10.58 5.76
CA ALA A 88 -3.09 9.13 5.60
C ALA A 88 -1.74 8.68 5.01
N ALA A 89 -1.18 9.45 4.07
CA ALA A 89 0.15 9.20 3.53
C ALA A 89 1.26 9.38 4.57
N ALA A 90 1.10 10.35 5.49
CA ALA A 90 2.02 10.54 6.62
C ALA A 90 1.99 9.38 7.63
N ASP A 91 0.81 8.82 7.92
CA ASP A 91 0.65 7.65 8.78
C ASP A 91 1.26 6.39 8.16
N VAL A 92 0.98 6.14 6.87
CA VAL A 92 1.56 5.00 6.14
C VAL A 92 3.08 5.10 6.11
N ARG A 93 3.63 6.30 5.86
CA ARG A 93 5.07 6.53 5.88
C ARG A 93 5.68 6.22 7.24
N SER A 94 5.05 6.71 8.31
CA SER A 94 5.49 6.45 9.69
C SER A 94 5.47 4.95 10.04
N GLY A 95 4.44 4.22 9.60
CA GLY A 95 4.35 2.77 9.79
C GLY A 95 5.39 1.98 8.99
N VAL A 96 5.70 2.41 7.76
CA VAL A 96 6.75 1.81 6.93
C VAL A 96 8.13 2.09 7.51
N ASP A 97 8.41 3.32 7.97
CA ASP A 97 9.66 3.68 8.64
C ASP A 97 9.88 2.89 9.95
N ALA A 98 8.81 2.64 10.70
CA ALA A 98 8.87 1.79 11.90
C ALA A 98 9.15 0.31 11.57
N ALA A 99 8.62 -0.19 10.45
CA ALA A 99 8.85 -1.56 9.99
C ALA A 99 10.20 -1.76 9.27
N MET A 100 10.75 -0.72 8.64
CA MET A 100 12.04 -0.75 7.93
C MET A 100 13.24 -0.49 8.84
N LYS A 101 13.05 0.06 10.05
CA LYS A 101 14.11 0.12 11.05
C LYS A 101 14.46 -1.32 11.48
N PRO A 102 15.71 -1.79 11.24
CA PRO A 102 16.11 -3.09 11.74
C PRO A 102 16.04 -3.02 13.26
N LYS A 103 15.20 -3.86 13.87
CA LYS A 103 15.30 -4.17 15.30
C LYS A 103 16.77 -4.51 15.54
N PRO A 104 17.48 -3.82 16.45
CA PRO A 104 18.84 -4.21 16.80
C PRO A 104 18.81 -5.71 17.06
N ALA A 105 19.62 -6.44 16.29
CA ALA A 105 19.92 -7.82 16.63
C ALA A 105 20.30 -7.79 18.12
N ALA A 106 19.54 -8.50 18.94
CA ALA A 106 20.01 -8.84 20.26
C ALA A 106 21.33 -9.59 20.01
N ASP A 107 22.44 -8.91 20.31
CA ASP A 107 23.77 -9.44 20.12
C ASP A 107 23.93 -10.73 20.95
N PRO A 108 24.71 -11.71 20.47
CA PRO A 108 24.72 -13.07 21.00
C PRO A 108 25.49 -13.18 22.32
N ALA A 109 25.04 -14.13 23.15
CA ALA A 109 25.76 -14.78 24.24
C ALA A 109 25.91 -14.04 25.60
N GLN A 110 25.10 -14.46 26.59
CA GLN A 110 25.63 -15.26 27.70
C GLN A 110 24.49 -16.14 28.32
N PRO A 111 24.78 -17.38 28.76
CA PRO A 111 23.81 -18.47 28.81
C PRO A 111 23.12 -18.61 30.18
N ALA A 112 21.80 -18.62 30.19
CA ALA A 112 21.02 -19.12 31.32
C ALA A 112 20.53 -20.54 30.99
N ALA A 113 21.22 -21.49 31.61
CA ALA A 113 20.89 -22.89 31.83
C ALA A 113 19.59 -23.44 31.21
N SER A 114 19.77 -24.39 30.30
CA SER A 114 18.78 -25.36 29.87
C SER A 114 18.16 -26.10 31.06
N THR A 115 16.85 -25.98 31.25
CA THR A 115 16.05 -27.02 31.92
C THR A 115 14.92 -27.39 30.95
N PRO A 116 14.89 -28.62 30.39
CA PRO A 116 13.89 -28.99 29.41
C PRO A 116 12.50 -29.08 30.07
N GLN A 117 11.60 -28.21 29.62
CA GLN A 117 10.17 -28.29 29.86
C GLN A 117 9.65 -29.57 29.20
N ALA A 118 9.40 -30.59 30.02
CA ALA A 118 8.80 -31.85 29.59
C ALA A 118 7.38 -31.60 29.07
N ALA A 119 7.15 -32.00 27.82
CA ALA A 119 5.84 -32.04 27.21
C ALA A 119 4.94 -33.02 27.98
N GLU A 120 3.80 -32.54 28.46
CA GLU A 120 2.69 -33.38 28.93
C GLU A 120 1.91 -33.93 27.73
N PRO A 121 1.74 -35.26 27.60
CA PRO A 121 0.61 -35.82 26.89
C PRO A 121 -0.43 -36.31 27.91
N LEU A 122 -1.59 -35.69 27.86
CA LEU A 122 -2.83 -36.20 28.45
C LEU A 122 -3.14 -37.59 27.90
N LYS A 123 -3.27 -38.60 28.78
CA LYS A 123 -4.43 -39.51 28.90
C LYS A 123 -4.09 -40.71 29.79
N ASN A 124 -4.37 -40.56 31.09
CA ASN A 124 -4.62 -41.71 31.96
C ASN A 124 -6.00 -42.28 31.61
N GLY A 125 -6.00 -43.42 30.92
CA GLY A 125 -7.12 -44.33 30.81
C GLY A 125 -6.64 -45.72 31.22
N ALA A 126 -6.56 -45.97 32.53
CA ALA A 126 -6.25 -47.27 33.08
C ALA A 126 -7.10 -47.54 34.33
N THR A 127 -8.25 -48.14 34.07
CA THR A 127 -9.16 -48.82 34.99
C THR A 127 -9.64 -50.02 34.16
N VAL A 128 -9.59 -51.30 34.51
CA VAL A 128 -9.31 -52.09 35.72
C VAL A 128 -9.09 -53.55 35.22
N LEU A 129 -8.08 -54.26 35.76
CA LEU A 129 -7.85 -55.73 35.86
C LEU A 129 -7.85 -56.63 34.60
N PRO A 130 -6.89 -57.58 34.54
CA PRO A 130 -7.29 -58.99 34.55
C PRO A 130 -6.47 -59.81 35.55
N GLY A 131 -7.18 -60.60 36.36
CA GLY A 131 -6.60 -61.71 37.10
C GLY A 131 -7.52 -62.92 36.92
N ALA A 132 -7.08 -63.90 36.15
CA ALA A 132 -7.47 -65.31 36.25
C ALA A 132 -6.57 -66.16 35.33
N ASP A 133 -5.85 -67.08 35.95
CA ASP A 133 -5.35 -68.38 35.48
C ASP A 133 -4.35 -68.49 34.31
N ALA A 134 -3.08 -68.69 34.71
CA ALA A 134 -2.28 -69.92 34.59
C ALA A 134 -2.01 -70.59 33.20
N PRO A 135 -0.90 -71.37 33.08
CA PRO A 135 -0.15 -71.55 31.84
C PRO A 135 -0.30 -72.95 31.19
N GLU A 136 0.34 -73.08 30.02
CA GLU A 136 1.12 -74.26 29.59
C GLU A 136 0.47 -75.40 28.77
N ALA A 137 1.16 -75.67 27.65
CA ALA A 137 1.39 -76.92 26.90
C ALA A 137 0.24 -77.81 26.40
N ALA A 138 0.27 -77.99 25.07
CA ALA A 138 -0.19 -79.19 24.40
C ALA A 138 0.95 -80.21 24.29
N VAL A 139 0.63 -81.48 24.57
CA VAL A 139 1.37 -82.73 24.30
C VAL A 139 2.66 -82.98 25.07
#